data_AF-A0A1W1ZCA2-F1
#
_entry.id   AF-A0A1W1ZCA2-F1
#
_cell.length_a   1.000
_cell.length_b   1.000
_cell.length_c   1.000
_cell.angle_alpha   90.00
_cell.angle_beta   90.00
_cell.angle_gamma   90.00
#
_symmetry.space_group_name_H-M   'P 1'
#
loop_
_entity.id
_entity.type
_entity.pdbx_description
1 polymer ?
#
loop_
_entity_poly.entity_id
_entity_poly.type
_entity_poly.pdbx_seq_one_letter_code
_entity_poly.pdbx_strand_id
1 'polypeptide(L)'
;MKLELKHIAPYLPYGLTVYVDIQQYTGTAKVITMSCEEKGVKVRAENGHIFSVKSDKLKPILYPMDILSPTDIYGIKSTYPNTPNFDYLISDDKVKRYHFKNGLANSFIEHCVIVELLQMHFDVFGLIEQGLAININSLNQEKP
;
A
#
# COMPACT_ATOMS: atom_id res chain seq x y z
N MET A 1 13.57 -7.95 -5.13
CA MET A 1 12.69 -8.34 -4.01
C MET A 1 11.45 -9.03 -4.58
N LYS A 2 10.74 -9.87 -3.81
CA LYS A 2 9.50 -10.54 -4.25
C LYS A 2 8.34 -10.04 -3.39
N LEU A 3 7.15 -9.90 -3.97
CA LEU A 3 5.94 -9.61 -3.22
C LEU A 3 5.58 -10.81 -2.33
N GLU A 4 5.35 -10.56 -1.04
CA GLU A 4 5.02 -11.56 -0.03
C GLU A 4 3.73 -11.16 0.69
N LEU A 5 3.01 -12.15 1.22
CA LEU A 5 1.73 -11.91 1.89
C LEU A 5 1.86 -10.92 3.06
N LYS A 6 2.99 -10.93 3.78
CA LYS A 6 3.24 -10.01 4.90
C LYS A 6 3.26 -8.52 4.51
N HIS A 7 3.56 -8.21 3.24
CA HIS A 7 3.52 -6.82 2.75
C HIS A 7 2.09 -6.39 2.37
N ILE A 8 1.23 -7.34 2.00
CA ILE A 8 -0.14 -7.08 1.51
C ILE A 8 -1.16 -7.18 2.63
N ALA A 9 -1.02 -8.18 3.51
CA ALA A 9 -1.97 -8.50 4.56
C ALA A 9 -2.36 -7.31 5.45
N PRO A 10 -1.44 -6.37 5.81
CA PRO A 10 -1.80 -5.21 6.62
C PRO A 10 -2.81 -4.26 5.96
N TYR A 11 -2.93 -4.27 4.63
CA TYR A 11 -3.89 -3.43 3.90
C TYR A 11 -5.28 -4.09 3.76
N LEU A 12 -5.37 -5.41 3.90
CA LEU A 12 -6.62 -6.16 3.65
C LEU A 12 -7.81 -5.69 4.48
N PRO A 13 -7.67 -5.40 5.80
CA PRO A 13 -8.79 -4.92 6.61
C PRO A 13 -9.39 -3.59 6.14
N TYR A 14 -8.66 -2.86 5.29
CA TYR A 14 -9.01 -1.51 4.86
C TYR A 14 -9.56 -1.45 3.43
N GLY A 15 -9.80 -2.61 2.81
CA GLY A 15 -10.42 -2.67 1.47
C GLY A 15 -9.40 -2.47 0.35
N LEU A 16 -8.24 -3.11 0.48
CA LEU A 16 -7.18 -3.10 -0.52
C LEU A 16 -7.71 -3.34 -1.94
N THR A 17 -7.33 -2.46 -2.87
CA THR A 17 -7.54 -2.68 -4.30
C THR A 17 -6.27 -3.22 -4.95
N VAL A 18 -6.42 -4.21 -5.81
CA VAL A 18 -5.33 -4.81 -6.57
C VAL A 18 -5.61 -4.73 -8.06
N TYR A 19 -4.56 -4.64 -8.85
CA TYR A 19 -4.59 -4.93 -10.27
C TYR A 19 -4.21 -6.40 -10.50
N VAL A 20 -4.96 -7.05 -11.38
CA VAL A 20 -4.79 -8.46 -11.73
C VAL A 20 -4.67 -8.57 -13.23
N ASP A 21 -3.63 -9.28 -13.67
CA ASP A 21 -3.37 -9.59 -15.08
C ASP A 21 -3.27 -11.12 -15.26
N ILE A 22 -4.42 -11.74 -15.58
CA ILE A 22 -4.53 -13.17 -15.87
C ILE A 22 -5.34 -13.37 -17.16
N GLN A 23 -5.17 -14.53 -17.82
CA GLN A 23 -5.82 -14.82 -19.12
C GLN A 23 -7.35 -14.61 -19.13
N GLN A 24 -8.01 -14.79 -17.98
CA GLN A 24 -9.45 -14.73 -17.83
C GLN A 24 -9.95 -13.37 -17.31
N TYR A 25 -9.04 -12.51 -16.85
CA TYR A 25 -9.37 -11.24 -16.22
C TYR A 25 -8.16 -10.30 -16.20
N THR A 26 -8.33 -9.14 -16.81
CA THR A 26 -7.39 -8.02 -16.69
C THR A 26 -8.14 -6.81 -16.16
N GLY A 27 -7.76 -6.30 -14.99
CA GLY A 27 -8.44 -5.16 -14.38
C GLY A 27 -8.17 -5.00 -12.89
N THR A 28 -8.94 -4.12 -12.26
CA THR A 28 -8.85 -3.81 -10.83
C THR A 28 -9.93 -4.51 -10.03
N ALA A 29 -9.56 -5.11 -8.92
CA ALA A 29 -10.48 -5.76 -7.99
C ALA A 29 -10.23 -5.29 -6.56
N LYS A 30 -11.30 -5.00 -5.83
CA LYS A 30 -11.24 -4.78 -4.38
C LYS A 30 -11.25 -6.13 -3.68
N VAL A 31 -10.27 -6.36 -2.82
CA VAL A 31 -10.01 -7.65 -2.20
C VAL A 31 -10.68 -7.73 -0.83
N ILE A 32 -11.44 -8.81 -0.58
CA ILE A 32 -11.96 -9.13 0.75
C ILE A 32 -11.02 -10.09 1.47
N THR A 33 -10.60 -11.18 0.80
CA THR A 33 -9.73 -12.18 1.41
C THR A 33 -8.65 -12.67 0.45
N MET A 34 -7.52 -13.10 1.02
CA MET A 34 -6.42 -13.73 0.31
C MET A 34 -5.93 -14.96 1.09
N SER A 35 -5.58 -16.02 0.37
CA SER A 35 -4.92 -17.18 0.95
C SER A 35 -3.77 -17.63 0.05
N CYS A 36 -2.62 -17.94 0.65
CA CYS A 36 -1.50 -18.55 -0.07
C CYS A 36 -1.86 -19.97 -0.49
N GLU A 37 -1.56 -20.30 -1.74
CA GLU A 37 -1.64 -21.66 -2.29
C GLU A 37 -0.26 -22.06 -2.82
N GLU A 38 -0.04 -23.37 -3.03
CA GLU A 38 1.24 -23.89 -3.51
C GLU A 38 1.73 -23.21 -4.80
N LYS A 39 0.79 -22.81 -5.68
CA LYS A 39 1.08 -22.22 -6.99
C LYS A 39 0.80 -20.72 -7.09
N GLY A 40 0.48 -20.04 -5.99
CA GLY A 40 0.18 -18.61 -6.03
C GLY A 40 -0.68 -18.12 -4.86
N VAL A 41 -1.59 -17.22 -5.16
CA VAL A 41 -2.52 -16.62 -4.20
C VAL A 41 -3.93 -16.74 -4.72
N LYS A 42 -4.81 -17.27 -3.89
CA LYS A 42 -6.25 -17.24 -4.13
C LYS A 42 -6.85 -16.01 -3.51
N VAL A 43 -7.64 -15.29 -4.28
CA VAL A 43 -8.21 -14.01 -3.94
C VAL A 43 -9.73 -14.11 -4.06
N ARG A 44 -10.44 -13.59 -3.06
CA ARG A 44 -11.88 -13.30 -3.15
C ARG A 44 -12.06 -11.81 -3.27
N ALA A 45 -12.65 -11.37 -4.37
CA ALA A 45 -13.00 -9.99 -4.61
C ALA A 45 -14.39 -9.63 -4.05
N GLU A 46 -14.64 -8.34 -3.88
CA GLU A 46 -15.89 -7.80 -3.32
C GLU A 46 -17.13 -8.12 -4.16
N ASN A 47 -16.95 -8.23 -5.48
CA ASN A 47 -17.99 -8.65 -6.42
C ASN A 47 -18.28 -10.16 -6.40
N GLY A 48 -17.73 -10.91 -5.43
CA GLY A 48 -17.92 -12.35 -5.27
C GLY A 48 -17.04 -13.23 -6.15
N HIS A 49 -16.28 -12.66 -7.09
CA HIS A 49 -15.36 -13.43 -7.92
C HIS A 49 -14.21 -14.01 -7.10
N ILE A 50 -13.86 -15.27 -7.39
CA ILE A 50 -12.72 -15.96 -6.79
C ILE A 50 -11.78 -16.34 -7.92
N PHE A 51 -10.50 -15.97 -7.80
CA PHE A 51 -9.48 -16.32 -8.78
C PHE A 51 -8.18 -16.68 -8.08
N SER A 52 -7.42 -17.59 -8.70
CA SER A 52 -6.06 -17.91 -8.29
C SER A 52 -5.09 -17.23 -9.26
N VAL A 53 -4.14 -16.49 -8.72
CA VAL A 53 -3.18 -15.69 -9.47
C VAL A 53 -1.78 -15.92 -8.94
N LYS A 54 -0.77 -15.94 -9.80
CA LYS A 54 0.62 -15.97 -9.35
C LYS A 54 0.95 -14.65 -8.63
N SER A 55 1.77 -14.70 -7.59
CA SER A 55 2.05 -13.53 -6.76
C SER A 55 2.66 -12.33 -7.52
N ASP A 56 3.36 -12.59 -8.63
CA ASP A 56 3.96 -11.58 -9.52
C ASP A 56 2.94 -10.93 -10.48
N LYS A 57 1.76 -11.53 -10.62
CA LYS A 57 0.64 -11.05 -11.45
C LYS A 57 -0.45 -10.33 -10.67
N LEU A 58 -0.26 -10.21 -9.36
CA LEU A 58 -1.10 -9.42 -8.47
C LEU A 58 -0.28 -8.23 -7.96
N LYS A 59 -0.76 -7.01 -8.21
CA LYS A 59 -0.11 -5.80 -7.71
C LYS A 59 -1.10 -4.97 -6.91
N PRO A 60 -0.82 -4.65 -5.62
CA PRO A 60 -1.63 -3.69 -4.89
C PRO A 60 -1.55 -2.31 -5.54
N ILE A 61 -2.66 -1.58 -5.52
CA ILE A 61 -2.74 -0.20 -5.97
C ILE A 61 -2.64 0.69 -4.74
N LEU A 62 -1.60 1.49 -4.65
CA LEU A 62 -1.25 2.25 -3.45
C LEU A 62 -0.96 3.72 -3.80
N TYR A 63 -1.14 4.60 -2.81
CA TYR A 63 -0.68 5.97 -2.87
C TYR A 63 0.83 6.01 -2.57
N PRO A 64 1.63 6.72 -3.39
CA PRO A 64 3.03 6.94 -3.07
C PRO A 64 3.14 7.81 -1.82
N MET A 65 4.18 7.62 -1.01
CA MET A 65 4.32 8.36 0.25
C MET A 65 4.54 9.87 0.04
N ASP A 66 5.11 10.28 -1.09
CA ASP A 66 5.48 11.67 -1.39
C ASP A 66 4.29 12.61 -1.61
N ILE A 67 3.10 12.08 -1.87
CA ILE A 67 1.88 12.90 -1.97
C ILE A 67 1.21 13.18 -0.62
N LEU A 68 1.73 12.63 0.48
CA LEU A 68 1.17 12.85 1.81
C LEU A 68 1.14 14.36 2.12
N SER A 69 -0.07 14.91 2.21
CA SER A 69 -0.29 16.35 2.31
C SER A 69 -0.13 16.86 3.75
N PRO A 70 0.07 18.17 3.95
CA PRO A 70 0.05 18.77 5.28
C PRO A 70 -1.26 18.50 6.05
N THR A 71 -2.40 18.41 5.33
CA THR A 71 -3.70 18.11 5.92
C THR A 71 -3.75 16.68 6.46
N ASP A 72 -3.23 15.70 5.72
CA ASP A 72 -3.18 14.30 6.16
C ASP A 72 -2.30 14.17 7.41
N ILE A 73 -1.13 14.81 7.39
CA ILE A 73 -0.22 14.87 8.53
C ILE A 73 -0.90 15.48 9.75
N TYR A 74 -1.60 16.61 9.58
CA TYR A 74 -2.33 17.26 10.67
C TYR A 74 -3.44 16.36 11.21
N GLY A 75 -4.18 15.66 10.33
CA GLY A 75 -5.19 14.68 10.72
C GLY A 75 -4.61 13.57 11.59
N ILE A 76 -3.51 12.95 11.16
CA ILE A 76 -2.80 11.92 11.94
C ILE A 76 -2.39 12.47 13.31
N LYS A 77 -1.82 13.68 13.36
CA LYS A 77 -1.37 14.30 14.62
C LYS A 77 -2.52 14.67 15.55
N SER A 78 -3.63 15.13 15.00
CA SER A 78 -4.81 15.47 15.80
C SER A 78 -5.39 14.22 16.46
N THR A 79 -5.36 13.07 15.78
CA THR A 79 -5.78 11.78 16.33
C THR A 79 -4.74 11.21 17.30
N TYR A 80 -3.44 11.38 16.99
CA TYR A 80 -2.32 10.81 17.72
C TYR A 80 -1.27 11.89 18.09
N PRO A 81 -1.54 12.72 19.11
CA PRO A 81 -0.70 13.89 19.42
C PRO A 81 0.70 13.53 19.94
N ASN A 82 0.92 12.30 20.42
CA ASN A 82 2.21 11.85 20.96
C ASN A 82 2.94 10.94 19.97
N THR A 83 3.37 11.49 18.83
CA THR A 83 4.07 10.75 17.75
C THR A 83 5.45 11.37 17.41
N PRO A 84 6.39 11.41 18.39
CA PRO A 84 7.66 12.13 18.24
C PRO A 84 8.56 11.60 17.12
N ASN A 85 8.49 10.32 16.78
CA ASN A 85 9.30 9.79 15.68
C ASN A 85 8.71 10.19 14.32
N PHE A 86 7.38 10.21 14.20
CA PHE A 86 6.73 10.75 13.02
C PHE A 86 7.04 12.24 12.83
N ASP A 87 7.03 13.03 13.92
CA ASP A 87 7.47 14.43 13.90
C ASP A 87 8.88 14.58 13.33
N TYR A 88 9.81 13.77 13.84
CA TYR A 88 11.18 13.75 13.34
C TYR A 88 11.25 13.43 11.85
N LEU A 89 10.55 12.37 11.41
CA LEU A 89 10.55 11.91 10.01
C LEU A 89 10.05 12.97 9.02
N ILE A 90 9.08 13.78 9.41
CA ILE A 90 8.50 14.82 8.55
C ILE A 90 9.15 16.21 8.72
N SER A 91 9.98 16.41 9.74
CA SER A 91 10.63 17.70 10.03
C SER A 91 11.82 18.01 9.13
N ASP A 92 12.49 16.99 8.61
CA ASP A 92 13.65 17.12 7.73
C ASP A 92 13.33 16.57 6.33
N ASP A 93 13.40 17.42 5.31
CA ASP A 93 13.06 17.05 3.92
C ASP A 93 13.93 15.92 3.36
N LYS A 94 15.21 15.82 3.76
CA LYS A 94 16.10 14.76 3.29
C LYS A 94 15.73 13.43 3.95
N VAL A 95 15.48 13.44 5.25
CA VAL A 95 15.01 12.28 6.02
C VAL A 95 13.68 11.80 5.44
N LYS A 96 12.71 12.71 5.28
CA LYS A 96 11.41 12.43 4.67
C LYS A 96 11.55 11.76 3.31
N ARG A 97 12.31 12.34 2.38
CA ARG A 97 12.50 11.79 1.02
C ARG A 97 13.15 10.41 1.05
N TYR A 98 14.16 10.21 1.89
CA TYR A 98 14.83 8.92 2.01
C TYR A 98 13.86 7.83 2.47
N HIS A 99 13.11 8.08 3.55
CA HIS A 99 12.19 7.08 4.09
C HIS A 99 10.98 6.85 3.19
N PHE A 100 10.45 7.89 2.55
CA PHE A 100 9.30 7.77 1.65
C PHE A 100 9.63 6.97 0.40
N LYS A 101 10.88 7.06 -0.09
CA LYS A 101 11.35 6.26 -1.22
C LYS A 101 11.62 4.80 -0.84
N ASN A 102 12.17 4.55 0.34
CA ASN A 102 12.62 3.22 0.75
C ASN A 102 11.58 2.44 1.59
N GLY A 103 10.44 3.07 1.90
CA GLY A 103 9.44 2.52 2.81
C GLY A 103 9.70 2.86 4.28
N LEU A 104 8.61 3.04 5.02
CA LEU A 104 8.60 3.34 6.44
C LEU A 104 8.71 2.10 7.32
N ALA A 105 8.46 0.89 6.80
CA ALA A 105 8.44 -0.34 7.60
C ALA A 105 9.76 -0.67 8.33
N ASN A 106 10.89 -0.16 7.85
CA ASN A 106 12.20 -0.31 8.51
C ASN A 106 12.60 0.91 9.37
N SER A 107 11.70 1.87 9.52
CA SER A 107 11.93 3.10 10.27
C SER A 107 11.39 2.94 11.69
N PHE A 108 12.02 3.60 12.65
CA PHE A 108 11.46 3.69 13.99
C PHE A 108 10.33 4.72 13.95
N ILE A 109 9.09 4.25 13.78
CA ILE A 109 7.88 5.09 13.74
C ILE A 109 6.80 4.43 14.60
N GLU A 110 5.92 5.24 15.18
CA GLU A 110 4.85 4.75 16.02
C GLU A 110 3.88 3.86 15.22
N HIS A 111 3.51 2.71 15.81
CA HIS A 111 2.61 1.76 15.17
C HIS A 111 1.25 2.37 14.80
N CYS A 112 0.72 3.31 15.58
CA CYS A 112 -0.53 4.01 15.25
C CYS A 112 -0.43 4.78 13.92
N VAL A 113 0.72 5.41 13.63
CA VAL A 113 0.94 6.12 12.37
C VAL A 113 1.03 5.14 11.21
N ILE A 114 1.71 3.99 11.39
CA ILE A 114 1.72 2.92 10.38
C ILE A 114 0.30 2.48 10.06
N VAL A 115 -0.51 2.20 11.08
CA VAL A 115 -1.91 1.76 10.92
C VAL A 115 -2.72 2.79 10.14
N GLU A 116 -2.58 4.08 10.45
CA GLU A 116 -3.29 5.15 9.74
C GLU A 116 -2.86 5.24 8.26
N LEU A 117 -1.56 5.15 7.98
CA LEU A 117 -1.04 5.14 6.61
C LEU A 117 -1.51 3.92 5.81
N LEU A 118 -1.60 2.75 6.45
CA LEU A 118 -2.14 1.52 5.84
C LEU A 118 -3.65 1.68 5.54
N GLN A 119 -4.42 2.30 6.44
CA GLN A 119 -5.84 2.61 6.23
C GLN A 119 -6.05 3.52 5.03
N MET A 120 -5.17 4.52 4.88
CA MET A 120 -5.16 5.42 3.74
C MET A 120 -4.52 4.81 2.47
N HIS A 121 -4.08 3.54 2.51
CA HIS A 121 -3.44 2.83 1.40
C HIS A 121 -2.15 3.47 0.88
N PHE A 122 -1.36 4.08 1.75
CA PHE A 122 -0.03 4.57 1.39
C PHE A 122 0.99 3.43 1.30
N ASP A 123 2.02 3.61 0.48
CA ASP A 123 3.10 2.65 0.26
C ASP A 123 4.12 2.62 1.42
N VAL A 124 3.67 2.16 2.59
CA VAL A 124 4.47 2.01 3.81
C VAL A 124 5.68 1.09 3.62
N PHE A 125 5.64 0.14 2.68
CA PHE A 125 6.72 -0.83 2.46
C PHE A 125 7.62 -0.49 1.27
N GLY A 126 7.40 0.63 0.57
CA GLY A 126 8.18 1.03 -0.60
C GLY A 126 8.03 0.06 -1.79
N LEU A 127 6.86 -0.55 -1.96
CA LEU A 127 6.55 -1.52 -3.00
C LEU A 127 6.45 -0.90 -4.39
N ILE A 128 6.07 0.38 -4.50
CA ILE A 128 5.93 1.09 -5.78
C ILE A 128 7.31 1.22 -6.45
N GLU A 129 8.30 1.75 -5.73
CA GLU A 129 9.67 1.91 -6.23
C GLU A 129 10.32 0.57 -6.58
N GLN A 130 9.89 -0.53 -5.93
CA GLN A 130 10.33 -1.89 -6.23
C GLN A 130 9.59 -2.54 -7.41
N GLY A 131 8.60 -1.85 -8.01
CA GLY A 131 7.76 -2.38 -9.09
C GLY A 131 6.77 -3.47 -8.66
N LEU A 132 6.58 -3.65 -7.35
CA LEU A 132 5.70 -4.65 -6.74
C LEU A 132 4.28 -4.13 -6.51
N ALA A 133 4.08 -2.82 -6.50
CA ALA A 133 2.78 -2.13 -6.43
C ALA A 133 2.59 -1.21 -7.64
N ILE A 134 1.34 -0.81 -7.90
CA ILE A 134 0.98 0.23 -8.87
C ILE A 134 0.76 1.54 -8.13
N ASN A 135 1.39 2.61 -8.61
CA ASN A 135 1.10 3.97 -8.16
C ASN A 135 -0.30 4.36 -8.67
N ILE A 136 -1.24 4.63 -7.77
CA ILE A 136 -2.61 4.99 -8.15
C ILE A 136 -2.67 6.22 -9.07
N ASN A 137 -1.74 7.17 -8.92
CA ASN A 137 -1.70 8.36 -9.76
C ASN A 137 -1.38 8.05 -11.23
N SER A 138 -0.72 6.93 -11.54
CA SER A 138 -0.46 6.53 -12.92
C SER A 138 -1.71 5.98 -13.62
N LEU A 139 -2.73 5.54 -12.88
CA LEU A 139 -4.00 5.04 -13.44
C LEU A 139 -4.93 6.19 -13.86
N ASN A 140 -4.81 7.35 -13.19
CA ASN A 140 -5.64 8.52 -13.47
C ASN A 140 -5.11 9.36 -14.65
N GLN A 141 -3.95 9.03 -15.21
CA GLN A 141 -3.38 9.72 -16.37
C GLN A 141 -3.95 9.22 -17.71
N GLU A 142 -4.84 8.22 -17.70
CA GLU A 142 -5.62 7.77 -18.87
C GLU A 142 -7.05 8.33 -18.82
N LYS A 143 -7.20 9.66 -18.94
CA LYS A 143 -8.40 10.28 -19.51
C LYS A 143 -7.95 11.36 -20.50
N PRO A 144 -8.12 11.17 -21.83
CA PRO A 144 -7.96 12.25 -22.79
C PRO A 144 -9.01 13.35 -22.57
#